data_AF-A0A4R4N4J7-F1
#
_entry.id   AF-A0A4R4N4J7-F1
#
_cell.length_a   1.000
_cell.length_b   1.000
_cell.length_c   1.000
_cell.angle_alpha   90.00
_cell.angle_beta   90.00
_cell.angle_gamma   90.00
#
_symmetry.space_group_name_H-M   'P 1'
#
loop_
_entity.id
_entity.type
_entity.pdbx_description
1 polymer ?
#
loop_
_entity_poly.entity_id
_entity_poly.type
_entity_poly.pdbx_seq_one_letter_code
_entity_poly.pdbx_strand_id
1 'polypeptide(L)'
;MVTVRAFVPGDERPLVDAWNRSMPGDPTTSGWFRDCVLLDPNFDPEGLRVAVVDGRVAGSAYAVRRLTPLAPGTDLEPETGWIPFFFVTPEHRGGGLG
;
A
#
# COMPACT_ATOMS: atom_id res chain seq x y z
N MET A 1 7.71 -19.72 0.36
CA MET A 1 7.29 -19.21 1.68
C MET A 1 6.50 -17.93 1.49
N VAL A 2 5.33 -17.82 2.12
CA VAL A 2 4.46 -16.63 2.07
C VAL A 2 4.60 -15.87 3.38
N THR A 3 4.78 -14.56 3.30
CA THR A 3 4.84 -13.68 4.47
C THR A 3 4.06 -12.40 4.19
N VAL A 4 3.32 -11.90 5.18
CA VAL A 4 2.68 -10.57 5.12
C VAL A 4 3.28 -9.72 6.22
N ARG A 5 3.89 -8.60 5.85
CA ARG A 5 4.63 -7.73 6.77
C ARG A 5 4.37 -6.26 6.47
N ALA A 6 4.76 -5.40 7.40
CA ALA A 6 4.83 -3.96 7.16
C ALA A 6 5.80 -3.65 6.01
N PHE A 7 5.56 -2.52 5.36
CA PHE A 7 6.47 -1.94 4.38
C PHE A 7 7.82 -1.62 5.03
N VAL A 8 8.90 -1.87 4.29
CA VAL A 8 10.26 -1.49 4.70
C VAL A 8 10.99 -0.77 3.58
N PRO A 9 12.00 0.07 3.88
CA PRO A 9 12.83 0.68 2.86
C PRO A 9 13.42 -0.37 1.90
N GLY A 10 13.30 -0.13 0.60
CA GLY A 10 13.69 -1.07 -0.46
C GLY A 10 12.52 -1.77 -1.15
N ASP A 11 11.30 -1.71 -0.58
CA ASP A 11 10.10 -2.27 -1.19
C ASP A 11 9.54 -1.40 -2.33
N GLU A 12 9.95 -0.13 -2.45
CA GLU A 12 9.27 0.87 -3.30
C GLU A 12 9.19 0.43 -4.77
N ARG A 13 10.33 0.04 -5.35
CA ARG A 13 10.39 -0.39 -6.76
C ARG A 13 9.65 -1.72 -6.97
N PRO A 14 9.93 -2.79 -6.21
CA PRO A 14 9.17 -4.05 -6.33
C PRO A 14 7.65 -3.88 -6.19
N LEU A 15 7.20 -2.98 -5.32
CA LEU A 15 5.78 -2.74 -5.06
C LEU A 15 5.13 -1.97 -6.22
N VAL A 16 5.77 -0.92 -6.74
CA VAL A 16 5.31 -0.20 -7.94
C VAL A 16 5.24 -1.13 -9.15
N ASP A 17 6.26 -1.97 -9.35
CA ASP A 17 6.27 -2.94 -10.45
C ASP A 17 5.14 -3.96 -10.31
N ALA A 18 4.88 -4.46 -9.09
CA ALA A 18 3.80 -5.40 -8.82
C ALA A 18 2.41 -4.75 -8.97
N TRP A 19 2.26 -3.50 -8.54
CA TRP A 19 1.04 -2.70 -8.73
C TRP A 19 0.71 -2.60 -10.23
N ASN A 20 1.66 -2.14 -11.04
CA ASN A 20 1.44 -1.91 -12.47
C ASN A 20 1.07 -3.19 -13.24
N ARG A 21 1.60 -4.35 -12.84
CA ARG A 21 1.16 -5.65 -13.38
C ARG A 21 -0.25 -6.02 -12.95
N SER A 22 -0.66 -5.60 -11.76
CA SER A 22 -1.93 -6.00 -11.13
C SER A 22 -3.10 -5.10 -11.55
N MET A 23 -2.84 -3.80 -11.74
CA MET A 23 -3.82 -2.77 -12.03
C MET A 23 -3.42 -1.96 -13.29
N PRO A 24 -3.37 -2.59 -14.47
CA PRO A 24 -2.92 -1.90 -15.70
C PRO A 24 -3.82 -0.72 -16.13
N GLY A 25 -5.06 -0.66 -15.64
CA GLY A 25 -5.97 0.48 -15.88
C GLY A 25 -5.76 1.67 -14.94
N ASP A 26 -4.93 1.51 -13.90
CA ASP A 26 -4.58 2.56 -12.93
C ASP A 26 -3.09 2.42 -12.54
N PRO A 27 -2.18 2.68 -13.50
CA PRO A 27 -0.75 2.52 -13.27
C PRO A 27 -0.20 3.63 -12.37
N THR A 28 0.85 3.32 -11.65
CA THR A 28 1.59 4.23 -10.78
C THR A 28 3.06 4.34 -11.16
N THR A 29 3.76 5.30 -10.56
CA THR A 29 5.20 5.52 -10.74
C THR A 29 5.89 5.64 -9.38
N SER A 30 7.20 5.39 -9.31
CA SER A 30 7.94 5.56 -8.05
C SER A 30 7.90 6.99 -7.52
N GLY A 31 7.85 8.00 -8.41
CA GLY A 31 7.72 9.39 -8.00
C GLY A 31 6.36 9.67 -7.35
N TRP A 32 5.28 9.24 -8.01
CA TRP A 32 3.93 9.37 -7.46
C TRP A 32 3.77 8.60 -6.14
N PHE A 33 4.27 7.35 -6.08
CA PHE A 33 4.19 6.55 -4.86
C PHE A 33 4.93 7.23 -3.70
N ARG A 34 6.11 7.80 -3.95
CA ARG A 34 6.83 8.58 -2.94
C ARG A 34 6.00 9.80 -2.50
N ASP A 35 5.56 10.62 -3.45
CA ASP A 35 4.98 11.92 -3.17
C ASP A 35 3.56 11.82 -2.58
N CYS A 36 2.78 10.79 -2.95
CA CYS A 36 1.40 10.60 -2.55
C CYS A 36 1.18 9.53 -1.47
N VAL A 37 2.14 8.62 -1.26
CA VAL A 37 2.01 7.57 -0.22
C VAL A 37 3.05 7.77 0.87
N LEU A 38 4.35 7.78 0.53
CA LEU A 38 5.42 7.78 1.54
C LEU A 38 5.60 9.13 2.24
N LEU A 39 5.28 10.24 1.56
CA LEU A 39 5.34 11.60 2.09
C LEU A 39 4.00 12.11 2.61
N ASP A 40 2.95 11.29 2.60
CA ASP A 40 1.67 11.66 3.22
C ASP A 40 1.86 11.82 4.73
N PRO A 41 1.40 12.92 5.36
CA PRO A 41 1.51 13.12 6.81
C PRO A 41 0.83 12.04 7.66
N ASN A 42 -0.09 11.28 7.07
CA ASN A 42 -0.79 10.15 7.69
C ASN A 42 -0.13 8.81 7.41
N PHE A 43 1.01 8.78 6.71
CA PHE A 43 1.72 7.54 6.40
C PHE A 43 2.16 6.80 7.66
N ASP A 44 1.76 5.54 7.75
CA ASP A 44 2.19 4.58 8.77
C ASP A 44 2.66 3.30 8.06
N PRO A 45 3.95 2.91 8.20
CA PRO A 45 4.47 1.70 7.57
C PRO A 45 3.74 0.42 8.02
N GLU A 46 3.17 0.40 9.24
CA GLU A 46 2.36 -0.74 9.69
C GLU A 46 1.03 -0.85 8.94
N GLY A 47 0.50 0.27 8.46
CA GLY A 47 -0.70 0.34 7.62
C GLY A 47 -0.45 -0.16 6.19
N LEU A 48 0.77 -0.04 5.68
CA LEU A 48 1.15 -0.55 4.35
C LEU A 48 1.61 -2.01 4.44
N ARG A 49 0.67 -2.93 4.26
CA ARG A 49 0.94 -4.38 4.30
C ARG A 49 1.43 -4.86 2.93
N VAL A 50 2.60 -5.49 2.93
CA VAL A 50 3.24 -6.07 1.75
C VAL A 50 3.21 -7.59 1.88
N ALA A 51 2.62 -8.25 0.89
CA ALA A 51 2.67 -9.70 0.76
C ALA A 51 3.89 -10.11 -0.07
N VAL A 52 4.70 -11.02 0.47
CA VAL A 52 5.92 -11.53 -0.15
C VAL A 52 5.82 -13.03 -0.32
N VAL A 53 5.96 -13.50 -1.55
CA VAL A 53 6.02 -14.93 -1.91
C VAL A 53 7.38 -15.20 -2.55
N ASP A 54 8.14 -16.12 -1.95
CA ASP A 54 9.48 -16.52 -2.43
C ASP A 54 10.41 -15.34 -2.70
N GLY A 55 10.39 -14.37 -1.77
CA GLY A 55 11.21 -13.16 -1.80
C GLY A 55 10.73 -12.07 -2.77
N ARG A 56 9.58 -12.25 -3.43
CA ARG A 56 9.01 -11.28 -4.37
C ARG A 56 7.70 -10.71 -3.87
N VAL A 57 7.48 -9.41 -4.11
CA VAL A 57 6.19 -8.78 -3.82
C VAL A 57 5.10 -9.43 -4.66
N ALA A 58 4.11 -10.02 -3.98
CA ALA A 58 2.98 -10.73 -4.56
C ALA A 58 1.66 -9.95 -4.41
N GLY A 59 1.62 -8.92 -3.56
CA GLY A 59 0.46 -8.08 -3.34
C GLY A 59 0.72 -7.01 -2.28
N SER A 60 -0.21 -6.08 -2.15
CA SER A 60 -0.17 -5.04 -1.13
C SER A 60 -1.58 -4.61 -0.76
N ALA A 61 -1.75 -4.20 0.50
CA ALA A 61 -2.93 -3.50 1.00
C ALA A 61 -2.46 -2.31 1.84
N TYR A 62 -2.90 -1.10 1.53
CA TYR A 62 -2.60 0.06 2.35
C TYR A 62 -3.83 0.48 3.13
N ALA A 63 -3.76 0.38 4.46
CA ALA A 63 -4.76 0.94 5.35
C ALA A 63 -4.21 2.24 5.95
N VAL A 64 -4.97 3.32 5.83
CA VAL A 64 -4.62 4.63 6.38
C VAL A 64 -5.75 5.13 7.27
N ARG A 65 -5.39 5.78 8.37
CA ARG A 65 -6.28 6.59 9.21
C ARG A 65 -5.71 8.00 9.28
N ARG A 66 -6.53 8.99 9.61
CA ARG A 66 -6.00 10.36 9.77
C ARG A 66 -5.23 10.47 11.09
N LEU A 67 -3.97 10.85 10.97
CA LEU A 67 -3.09 11.25 12.08
C LEU A 67 -2.97 12.78 12.16
N THR A 68 -3.27 13.46 11.05
CA THR A 68 -3.33 14.92 10.95
C THR A 68 -4.71 15.37 10.46
N PRO A 69 -5.27 16.48 11.00
CA PRO A 69 -6.53 17.03 10.50
C PRO A 69 -6.42 17.46 9.04
N LEU A 70 -7.52 17.32 8.28
CA LEU A 70 -7.57 17.71 6.87
C LEU A 70 -7.41 19.23 6.67
N ALA A 71 -7.98 20.01 7.58
CA ALA A 71 -7.91 21.47 7.57
C ALA A 71 -7.93 22.03 9.00
N PRO A 72 -7.54 23.30 9.22
CA PRO A 72 -7.67 23.92 10.53
C PRO A 72 -9.10 23.83 11.06
N GLY A 73 -9.26 23.24 12.24
CA GLY A 73 -10.56 23.09 12.90
C GLY A 73 -11.35 21.82 12.55
N THR A 74 -10.84 20.92 11.70
CA THR A 74 -11.43 19.59 11.50
C THR A 74 -10.89 18.58 12.53
N ASP A 75 -11.62 17.49 12.77
CA ASP A 75 -11.14 16.40 13.62
C ASP A 75 -10.30 15.36 12.84
N LEU A 76 -9.92 14.28 13.52
CA LEU A 76 -9.11 13.18 12.99
C LEU A 76 -9.96 11.99 12.51
N GLU A 77 -11.28 12.01 12.69
CA GLU A 77 -12.17 10.86 12.41
C GLU A 77 -11.58 9.51 12.91
N PRO A 78 -11.33 9.33 14.22
CA PRO A 78 -10.54 8.20 14.74
C PRO A 78 -11.15 6.81 14.50
N GLU A 79 -12.46 6.75 14.25
CA GLU A 79 -13.21 5.53 13.94
C GLU A 79 -13.28 5.25 12.42
N THR A 80 -12.71 6.12 11.60
CA THR A 80 -12.71 6.01 10.13
C THR A 80 -11.31 5.69 9.61
N GLY A 81 -11.26 4.73 8.68
CA GLY A 81 -10.06 4.38 7.92
C GLY A 81 -10.40 4.17 6.45
N TRP A 82 -9.36 4.25 5.61
CA TRP A 82 -9.48 4.07 4.17
C TRP A 82 -8.48 3.03 3.68
N ILE A 83 -8.84 2.36 2.58
CA ILE A 83 -7.93 1.50 1.83
C ILE A 83 -7.70 2.16 0.46
N PRO A 84 -6.67 3.02 0.30
CA PRO A 84 -6.49 3.78 -0.93
C PRO A 84 -6.12 2.89 -2.12
N PHE A 85 -5.43 1.78 -1.85
CA PHE A 85 -5.13 0.78 -2.86
C PHE A 85 -4.98 -0.61 -2.25
N PHE A 86 -5.30 -1.60 -3.07
CA PHE A 86 -5.21 -3.01 -2.76
C PHE A 86 -5.00 -3.79 -4.04
N PHE A 87 -4.02 -4.69 -4.08
CA PHE A 87 -3.82 -5.56 -5.22
C PHE A 87 -3.16 -6.88 -4.83
N VAL A 88 -3.44 -7.89 -5.65
CA VAL A 88 -2.70 -9.16 -5.71
C VAL A 88 -2.25 -9.38 -7.14
N THR A 89 -0.97 -9.75 -7.30
CA THR A 89 -0.36 -10.09 -8.60
C THR A 89 -1.14 -11.20 -9.29
N PRO A 90 -1.31 -11.14 -10.63
CA PRO A 90 -2.18 -12.06 -11.37
C PRO A 90 -1.97 -13.54 -11.03
N GLU A 91 -0.72 -13.97 -10.92
CA GLU A 91 -0.29 -15.33 -10.63
C GLU A 91 -0.63 -15.82 -9.20
N HIS A 92 -0.97 -14.93 -8.26
CA HIS A 92 -1.32 -15.26 -6.87
C HIS A 92 -2.79 -15.00 -6.52
N ARG A 93 -3.64 -14.66 -7.50
CA ARG A 93 -5.08 -14.41 -7.28
C ARG A 93 -5.83 -15.71 -6.99
N GLY A 94 -6.93 -15.61 -6.23
CA GLY A 94 -7.76 -16.77 -5.86
C GLY A 94 -7.12 -17.72 -4.83
N GLY A 95 -5.91 -17.41 -4.35
CA GLY A 95 -5.18 -18.21 -3.35
C GLY A 95 -5.39 -17.78 -1.90
N GLY A 96 -6.33 -16.88 -1.62
CA GLY A 96 -6.62 -16.39 -0.26
C GLY A 96 -5.60 -15.40 0.32
N LEU A 97 -4.73 -14.82 -0.51
CA LEU A 97 -3.77 -13.78 -0.10
C LEU A 97 -4.41 -12.40 0.09
N GLY A 98 -5.52 -12.18 -0.62
CA GLY A 98 -6.29 -10.95 -0.61
C GLY A 98 -7.38 -10.92 0.46
#